data_AF-A0A2V7UC27-F1
#
_entry.id   AF-A0A2V7UC27-F1
#
_cell.length_a   1.000
_cell.length_b   1.000
_cell.length_c   1.000
_cell.angle_alpha   90.00
_cell.angle_beta   90.00
_cell.angle_gamma   90.00
#
_symmetry.space_group_name_H-M   'P 1'
#
loop_
_entity.id
_entity.type
_entity.pdbx_description
1 polymer ?
#
loop_
_entity_poly.entity_id
_entity_poly.type
_entity_poly.pdbx_seq_one_letter_code
_entity_poly.pdbx_strand_id
1 'polypeptide(L)'
;MAFALGTALAAPAGLAAGAPQSSPDSAAAAPSLAGKWTLNKDQSEDARAKMHDAGGSGGGRAGGGGFGGRGGGMGGRGGGMGGRGGGAGGPGGGFGGRGGGDRDPDGGNGAGSRGGSMRSFFEPPETLTITQTADEIGVDDGQRVLHLHPDGKKIKSEGGGSETTTKWRGNELVVEMKTERGTKIDSAYMPAPEKHQLYVTSTLEGRSGQPITVRRVYDAAE
;
A
#
# COMPACT_ATOMS: atom_id res chain seq x y z
N MET A 1 44.31 -25.73 -76.68
CA MET A 1 43.92 -24.36 -76.26
C MET A 1 42.40 -24.25 -76.35
N ALA A 2 41.75 -23.78 -75.27
CA ALA A 2 40.40 -23.18 -75.16
C ALA A 2 39.16 -24.01 -75.62
N PHE A 3 38.24 -24.39 -74.70
CA PHE A 3 37.05 -23.67 -74.20
C PHE A 3 36.05 -23.26 -75.31
N ALA A 4 34.72 -23.18 -75.16
CA ALA A 4 33.64 -23.78 -74.37
C ALA A 4 32.35 -23.00 -74.76
N LEU A 5 31.19 -23.67 -74.69
CA LEU A 5 29.82 -23.17 -74.46
C LEU A 5 29.10 -22.18 -75.42
N GLY A 6 27.81 -22.50 -75.64
CA GLY A 6 26.68 -21.58 -75.87
C GLY A 6 25.43 -22.42 -76.18
N THR A 7 24.21 -22.19 -75.69
CA THR A 7 23.59 -21.17 -74.82
C THR A 7 22.20 -21.74 -74.48
N ALA A 8 21.75 -21.70 -73.23
CA ALA A 8 20.38 -22.01 -72.85
C ALA A 8 19.72 -20.76 -72.23
N LEU A 9 18.50 -20.48 -72.68
CA LEU A 9 17.72 -19.29 -72.38
C LEU A 9 16.55 -19.66 -71.43
N ALA A 10 16.37 -18.89 -70.35
CA ALA A 10 15.11 -18.47 -69.72
C ALA A 10 15.22 -18.39 -68.17
N ALA A 11 14.95 -17.19 -67.64
CA ALA A 11 14.98 -16.77 -66.23
C ALA A 11 13.55 -16.81 -65.60
N PRO A 12 13.22 -16.22 -64.40
CA PRO A 12 14.01 -15.73 -63.24
C PRO A 12 13.40 -16.12 -61.84
N ALA A 13 14.01 -15.57 -60.77
CA ALA A 13 13.45 -15.24 -59.44
C ALA A 13 13.34 -16.37 -58.38
N GLY A 14 13.69 -16.17 -57.11
CA GLY A 14 13.82 -14.91 -56.36
C GLY A 14 14.86 -14.95 -55.24
N LEU A 15 15.34 -13.74 -54.92
CA LEU A 15 16.16 -13.41 -53.75
C LEU A 15 15.43 -13.76 -52.46
N ALA A 16 16.22 -14.23 -51.49
CA ALA A 16 15.85 -14.32 -50.09
C ALA A 16 15.33 -12.97 -49.56
N ALA A 17 14.05 -12.94 -49.17
CA ALA A 17 13.52 -11.89 -48.31
C ALA A 17 13.54 -12.43 -46.88
N GLY A 18 14.40 -11.84 -46.05
CA GLY A 18 14.45 -12.11 -44.62
C GLY A 18 13.06 -11.90 -44.00
N ALA A 19 12.67 -12.83 -43.13
CA ALA A 19 11.52 -12.66 -42.28
C ALA A 19 11.66 -11.32 -41.51
N PRO A 20 10.59 -10.51 -41.38
CA PRO A 20 10.64 -9.37 -40.50
C PRO A 20 10.88 -9.90 -39.08
N GLN A 21 12.09 -9.68 -38.58
CA GLN A 21 12.33 -9.71 -37.15
C GLN A 21 11.40 -8.67 -36.56
N SER A 22 10.39 -9.13 -35.82
CA SER A 22 9.61 -8.28 -34.92
C SER A 22 10.61 -7.49 -34.09
N SER A 23 10.75 -6.21 -34.40
CA SER A 23 11.44 -5.28 -33.50
C SER A 23 10.79 -5.46 -32.13
N PRO A 24 11.55 -5.50 -31.02
CA PRO A 24 10.92 -5.34 -29.72
C PRO A 24 10.11 -4.05 -29.82
N ASP A 25 8.82 -4.14 -29.51
CA ASP A 25 7.93 -3.01 -29.32
C ASP A 25 8.74 -1.82 -28.86
N SER A 26 8.67 -0.70 -29.60
CA SER A 26 9.04 0.58 -29.02
C SER A 26 8.40 0.60 -27.64
N ALA A 27 9.23 0.58 -26.60
CA ALA A 27 8.77 0.74 -25.24
C ALA A 27 7.88 1.98 -25.27
N ALA A 28 6.56 1.79 -25.23
CA ALA A 28 5.62 2.88 -25.22
C ALA A 28 6.10 3.77 -24.08
N ALA A 29 6.47 5.01 -24.41
CA ALA A 29 7.06 5.91 -23.44
C ALA A 29 6.15 5.90 -22.21
N ALA A 30 6.73 5.58 -21.05
CA ALA A 30 5.96 5.48 -19.82
C ALA A 30 5.16 6.78 -19.64
N PRO A 31 3.90 6.69 -19.17
CA PRO A 31 3.08 7.88 -19.06
C PRO A 31 3.71 8.88 -18.11
N SER A 32 3.50 10.16 -18.38
CA SER A 32 3.97 11.22 -17.50
C SER A 32 3.09 11.31 -16.27
N LEU A 33 3.69 11.12 -15.10
CA LEU A 33 3.14 11.45 -13.78
C LEU A 33 3.63 12.82 -13.29
N ALA A 34 4.58 13.43 -14.01
CA ALA A 34 5.23 14.67 -13.60
C ALA A 34 4.22 15.81 -13.47
N GLY A 35 4.32 16.56 -12.38
CA GLY A 35 3.42 17.66 -12.10
C GLY A 35 3.32 17.98 -10.62
N LYS A 36 2.57 19.03 -10.34
CA LYS A 36 2.11 19.37 -8.99
C LYS A 36 0.65 18.95 -8.89
N TRP A 37 0.33 18.31 -7.78
CA TRP A 37 -0.97 17.68 -7.57
C TRP A 37 -1.52 18.08 -6.20
N THR A 38 -2.80 18.38 -6.13
CA THR A 38 -3.50 18.75 -4.90
C THR A 38 -4.60 17.74 -4.60
N LEU A 39 -4.67 17.26 -3.36
CA LEU A 39 -5.64 16.25 -2.96
C LEU A 39 -7.07 16.77 -3.11
N ASN A 40 -7.87 16.07 -3.92
CA ASN A 40 -9.30 16.28 -3.99
C ASN A 40 -9.98 15.47 -2.89
N LYS A 41 -10.29 16.13 -1.76
CA LYS A 41 -10.89 15.48 -0.58
C LYS A 41 -12.29 14.93 -0.87
N ASP A 42 -13.04 15.56 -1.78
CA ASP A 42 -14.41 15.16 -2.11
C ASP A 42 -14.47 13.90 -3.01
N GLN A 43 -13.42 13.68 -3.81
CA GLN A 43 -13.29 12.50 -4.68
C GLN A 43 -12.37 11.41 -4.11
N SER A 44 -11.76 11.66 -2.95
CA SER A 44 -10.86 10.73 -2.28
C SER A 44 -11.57 9.94 -1.20
N GLU A 45 -11.14 8.70 -1.02
CA GLU A 45 -11.60 7.84 0.07
C GLU A 45 -10.78 8.07 1.34
N ASP A 46 -11.42 7.92 2.50
CA ASP A 46 -10.77 7.98 3.81
C ASP A 46 -10.35 6.58 4.29
N ALA A 47 -9.06 6.41 4.58
CA ALA A 47 -8.50 5.13 5.01
C ALA A 47 -8.97 4.68 6.39
N ARG A 48 -9.19 5.63 7.32
CA ARG A 48 -9.65 5.33 8.68
C ARG A 48 -11.11 4.91 8.68
N ALA A 49 -11.94 5.54 7.86
CA ALA A 49 -13.33 5.13 7.63
C ALA A 49 -13.39 3.71 7.05
N LYS A 50 -12.63 3.43 5.98
CA LYS A 50 -12.53 2.08 5.38
C LYS A 50 -12.09 1.02 6.39
N MET A 51 -11.12 1.35 7.24
CA MET A 51 -10.65 0.45 8.30
C MET A 51 -11.73 0.20 9.36
N HIS A 52 -12.44 1.24 9.78
CA HIS A 52 -13.53 1.13 10.74
C HIS A 52 -14.65 0.22 10.22
N ASP A 53 -15.05 0.40 8.95
CA ASP A 53 -16.09 -0.43 8.30
C ASP A 53 -15.67 -1.90 8.16
N ALA A 54 -14.40 -2.13 7.81
CA ALA A 54 -13.83 -3.48 7.70
C ALA A 54 -13.74 -4.19 9.07
N GLY A 55 -13.45 -3.45 10.15
CA GLY A 55 -13.41 -3.98 11.52
C GLY A 55 -14.80 -4.17 12.13
N GLY A 56 -15.76 -3.30 11.81
CA GLY A 56 -17.15 -3.36 12.30
C GLY A 56 -17.94 -4.52 11.71
N SER A 57 -17.57 -5.00 10.53
CA SER A 57 -18.21 -6.15 9.88
C SER A 57 -17.83 -7.52 10.49
N GLY A 58 -16.85 -7.56 11.41
CA GLY A 58 -16.42 -8.77 12.13
C GLY A 58 -17.09 -9.01 13.48
N GLY A 59 -17.95 -8.10 13.95
CA GLY A 59 -18.66 -8.18 15.24
C GLY A 59 -20.01 -8.89 15.20
N GLY A 60 -20.25 -9.76 14.23
CA GLY A 60 -21.50 -10.51 14.08
C GLY A 60 -21.48 -11.87 14.76
N ARG A 61 -21.39 -11.94 16.09
CA ARG A 61 -21.81 -13.13 16.86
C ARG A 61 -22.76 -12.73 17.99
N ALA A 62 -24.05 -12.84 17.66
CA ALA A 62 -25.14 -13.29 18.51
C ALA A 62 -25.08 -12.91 20.00
N GLY A 63 -25.84 -11.86 20.34
CA GLY A 63 -26.31 -11.56 21.70
C GLY A 63 -27.56 -10.69 21.62
N GLY A 64 -28.54 -11.16 20.84
CA GLY A 64 -29.79 -10.44 20.59
C GLY A 64 -30.66 -10.32 21.83
N GLY A 65 -31.34 -9.17 21.92
CA GLY A 65 -32.72 -9.04 22.38
C GLY A 65 -33.03 -9.50 23.80
N GLY A 66 -33.00 -8.57 24.74
CA GLY A 66 -33.56 -8.77 26.07
C GLY A 66 -34.03 -7.45 26.70
N PHE A 67 -35.27 -7.05 26.39
CA PHE A 67 -36.24 -6.29 27.19
C PHE A 67 -35.68 -5.55 28.42
N GLY A 68 -35.78 -4.23 28.49
CA GLY A 68 -37.02 -3.58 28.91
C GLY A 68 -36.90 -3.19 30.39
N GLY A 69 -37.04 -1.89 30.68
CA GLY A 69 -37.01 -1.40 32.06
C GLY A 69 -38.19 -1.86 32.91
N ARG A 70 -38.09 -1.52 34.22
CA ARG A 70 -39.07 -1.61 35.32
C ARG A 70 -38.97 -2.85 36.24
N GLY A 71 -39.00 -2.55 37.54
CA GLY A 71 -39.20 -3.48 38.66
C GLY A 71 -37.95 -3.54 39.54
N GLY A 72 -37.87 -2.98 40.75
CA GLY A 72 -38.90 -2.92 41.79
C GLY A 72 -39.02 -4.30 42.44
N GLY A 73 -38.27 -4.56 43.51
CA GLY A 73 -38.25 -5.89 44.15
C GLY A 73 -37.47 -5.92 45.46
N MET A 74 -38.21 -6.06 46.54
CA MET A 74 -37.85 -5.98 47.95
C MET A 74 -37.50 -7.37 48.53
N GLY A 75 -36.66 -7.40 49.59
CA GLY A 75 -36.46 -8.54 50.50
C GLY A 75 -35.07 -9.17 50.40
N GLY A 76 -34.21 -9.25 51.41
CA GLY A 76 -34.39 -9.26 52.87
C GLY A 76 -34.05 -10.67 53.39
N ARG A 77 -32.96 -10.82 54.18
CA ARG A 77 -32.78 -11.75 55.33
C ARG A 77 -31.30 -12.07 55.66
N GLY A 78 -30.97 -11.93 56.95
CA GLY A 78 -29.94 -12.67 57.72
C GLY A 78 -28.50 -12.19 57.50
N GLY A 79 -27.70 -11.76 58.49
CA GLY A 79 -27.64 -12.10 59.92
C GLY A 79 -26.48 -13.08 60.17
N GLY A 80 -25.43 -12.66 60.89
CA GLY A 80 -24.41 -13.60 61.41
C GLY A 80 -22.95 -13.12 61.46
N MET A 81 -22.63 -12.35 62.51
CA MET A 81 -21.45 -12.47 63.40
C MET A 81 -20.25 -13.37 63.01
N GLY A 82 -19.03 -12.81 63.13
CA GLY A 82 -17.91 -13.54 63.77
C GLY A 82 -16.60 -13.71 62.98
N GLY A 83 -15.63 -12.83 63.26
CA GLY A 83 -14.30 -13.22 63.75
C GLY A 83 -13.23 -13.76 62.78
N ARG A 84 -11.98 -13.39 63.13
CA ARG A 84 -10.67 -13.90 62.68
C ARG A 84 -10.28 -13.46 61.26
N GLY A 85 -9.17 -12.75 61.09
CA GLY A 85 -7.86 -13.11 61.60
C GLY A 85 -7.07 -13.62 60.40
N GLY A 86 -6.05 -12.86 60.00
CA GLY A 86 -5.32 -13.07 58.76
C GLY A 86 -4.58 -14.40 58.67
N GLY A 87 -4.18 -14.73 57.45
CA GLY A 87 -3.20 -15.77 57.16
C GLY A 87 -3.64 -16.77 56.08
N ALA A 88 -2.86 -16.78 55.00
CA ALA A 88 -2.61 -17.87 54.06
C ALA A 88 -3.59 -18.12 52.89
N GLY A 89 -3.08 -17.82 51.68
CA GLY A 89 -2.92 -18.85 50.64
C GLY A 89 -3.93 -18.86 49.47
N GLY A 90 -3.48 -18.47 48.28
CA GLY A 90 -4.16 -18.76 47.01
C GLY A 90 -3.57 -18.00 45.80
N PRO A 91 -3.11 -18.68 44.73
CA PRO A 91 -2.36 -18.06 43.64
C PRO A 91 -3.29 -17.46 42.58
N GLY A 92 -3.15 -16.17 42.27
CA GLY A 92 -3.97 -15.60 41.21
C GLY A 92 -3.75 -14.13 40.91
N GLY A 93 -3.37 -13.86 39.66
CA GLY A 93 -3.90 -12.73 38.90
C GLY A 93 -3.34 -11.35 39.23
N GLY A 94 -2.18 -11.05 38.66
CA GLY A 94 -1.78 -9.65 38.49
C GLY A 94 -2.73 -8.92 37.54
N PHE A 95 -3.31 -7.82 37.99
CA PHE A 95 -3.94 -6.80 37.14
C PHE A 95 -3.71 -5.42 37.77
N GLY A 96 -2.46 -4.97 37.72
CA GLY A 96 -2.11 -3.55 37.85
C GLY A 96 -1.86 -3.01 36.44
N GLY A 97 -2.89 -2.41 35.84
CA GLY A 97 -2.84 -1.79 34.52
C GLY A 97 -1.77 -0.71 34.47
N ARG A 98 -0.60 -1.06 33.92
CA ARG A 98 0.32 -0.09 33.32
C ARG A 98 -0.18 0.13 31.89
N GLY A 99 -0.68 1.34 31.64
CA GLY A 99 -0.86 1.84 30.29
C GLY A 99 0.44 1.65 29.51
N GLY A 100 0.38 0.76 28.52
CA GLY A 100 1.40 0.61 27.49
C GLY A 100 1.36 1.85 26.62
N GLY A 101 2.04 2.90 27.07
CA GLY A 101 2.68 3.79 26.13
C GLY A 101 3.84 2.99 25.56
N ASP A 102 3.66 2.44 24.36
CA ASP A 102 4.72 1.97 23.50
C ASP A 102 5.61 3.19 23.16
N ARG A 103 6.45 3.57 24.11
CA ARG A 103 7.69 4.28 23.83
C ARG A 103 8.63 3.22 23.33
N ASP A 104 8.64 3.00 22.02
CA ASP A 104 9.75 2.33 21.36
C ASP A 104 11.06 3.02 21.80
N PRO A 105 12.01 2.32 22.44
CA PRO A 105 13.33 2.85 22.75
C PRO A 105 14.34 2.55 21.63
N ASP A 106 13.88 2.47 20.38
CA ASP A 106 14.74 2.26 19.21
C ASP A 106 14.77 3.54 18.36
N GLY A 107 15.55 4.51 18.84
CA GLY A 107 15.99 5.63 18.04
C GLY A 107 17.09 5.16 17.09
N GLY A 108 16.75 4.98 15.81
CA GLY A 108 17.75 4.68 14.79
C GLY A 108 17.16 4.42 13.41
N ASN A 109 16.97 5.48 12.61
CA ASN A 109 17.08 5.49 11.15
C ASN A 109 16.40 4.41 10.27
N GLY A 110 15.43 3.63 10.76
CA GLY A 110 14.58 2.73 9.93
C GLY A 110 13.23 3.34 9.50
N ALA A 111 12.96 4.58 9.93
CA ALA A 111 11.65 5.22 9.86
C ALA A 111 11.28 5.81 8.48
N GLY A 112 12.25 6.00 7.58
CA GLY A 112 12.07 6.76 6.34
C GLY A 112 11.01 6.18 5.39
N SER A 113 11.17 4.92 4.98
CA SER A 113 10.21 4.27 4.07
C SER A 113 9.00 3.72 4.82
N ARG A 114 9.20 2.98 5.92
CA ARG A 114 8.10 2.33 6.64
C ARG A 114 7.20 3.33 7.35
N GLY A 115 7.78 4.23 8.15
CA GLY A 115 7.04 5.23 8.90
C GLY A 115 6.31 6.19 7.97
N GLY A 116 7.01 6.66 6.94
CA GLY A 116 6.41 7.53 5.94
C GLY A 116 5.28 6.85 5.15
N SER A 117 5.44 5.63 4.63
CA SER A 117 4.41 5.02 3.77
C SER A 117 3.19 4.57 4.55
N MET A 118 3.39 4.10 5.79
CA MET A 118 2.28 3.83 6.70
C MET A 118 1.53 5.11 7.05
N ARG A 119 2.26 6.20 7.33
CA ARG A 119 1.65 7.50 7.59
C ARG A 119 0.88 8.00 6.38
N SER A 120 1.51 8.05 5.21
CA SER A 120 0.86 8.48 3.97
C SER A 120 -0.40 7.69 3.71
N PHE A 121 -0.49 6.39 4.05
CA PHE A 121 -1.72 5.59 3.90
C PHE A 121 -2.89 6.06 4.78
N PHE A 122 -2.65 6.57 6.00
CA PHE A 122 -3.73 7.10 6.86
C PHE A 122 -3.92 8.60 6.77
N GLU A 123 -2.86 9.33 6.47
CA GLU A 123 -2.80 10.78 6.35
C GLU A 123 -2.30 11.08 4.93
N PRO A 124 -3.21 11.16 3.94
CA PRO A 124 -2.81 11.53 2.59
C PRO A 124 -2.13 12.91 2.61
N PRO A 125 -1.02 13.09 1.88
CA PRO A 125 -0.45 14.40 1.71
C PRO A 125 -1.45 15.30 0.98
N GLU A 126 -1.55 16.57 1.40
CA GLU A 126 -2.45 17.53 0.72
C GLU A 126 -1.92 17.93 -0.66
N THR A 127 -0.61 17.84 -0.85
CA THR A 127 0.07 18.16 -2.10
C THR A 127 1.10 17.08 -2.43
N LEU A 128 1.22 16.73 -3.71
CA LEU A 128 2.30 15.92 -4.24
C LEU A 128 3.02 16.69 -5.33
N THR A 129 4.35 16.67 -5.31
CA THR A 129 5.16 17.09 -6.45
C THR A 129 5.87 15.88 -7.01
N ILE A 130 5.58 15.54 -8.27
CA ILE A 130 6.20 14.40 -8.94
C ILE A 130 7.15 14.93 -10.00
N THR A 131 8.41 14.49 -9.92
CA THR A 131 9.40 14.64 -10.99
C THR A 131 9.61 13.29 -11.65
N GLN A 132 9.80 13.29 -12.96
CA GLN A 132 10.00 12.07 -13.72
C GLN A 132 11.14 12.27 -14.73
N THR A 133 12.08 11.34 -14.69
CA THR A 133 13.13 11.19 -15.69
C THR A 133 12.98 9.82 -16.36
N ALA A 134 13.93 9.44 -17.22
CA ALA A 134 13.92 8.12 -17.84
C ALA A 134 14.06 6.98 -16.82
N ASP A 135 14.88 7.19 -15.77
CA ASP A 135 15.32 6.12 -14.86
C ASP A 135 14.85 6.30 -13.41
N GLU A 136 14.32 7.48 -13.06
CA GLU A 136 13.92 7.83 -11.71
C GLU A 136 12.64 8.66 -11.69
N ILE A 137 11.79 8.35 -10.72
CA ILE A 137 10.58 9.09 -10.39
C ILE A 137 10.72 9.58 -8.95
N GLY A 138 10.80 10.91 -8.78
CA GLY A 138 10.80 11.56 -7.48
C GLY A 138 9.37 11.88 -7.07
N VAL A 139 8.91 11.39 -5.92
CA VAL A 139 7.61 11.73 -5.34
C VAL A 139 7.83 12.48 -4.03
N ASP A 140 7.61 13.78 -4.06
CA ASP A 140 7.67 14.65 -2.88
C ASP A 140 6.25 14.81 -2.31
N ASP A 141 6.09 14.40 -1.05
CA ASP A 141 4.83 14.49 -0.29
C ASP A 141 4.80 15.68 0.70
N GLY A 142 5.77 16.58 0.60
CA GLY A 142 5.96 17.74 1.48
C GLY A 142 6.67 17.40 2.79
N GLN A 143 6.86 16.12 3.12
CA GLN A 143 7.60 15.67 4.31
C GLN A 143 8.81 14.84 3.95
N ARG A 144 8.73 14.09 2.86
CA ARG A 144 9.81 13.29 2.30
C ARG A 144 9.74 13.27 0.79
N VAL A 145 10.89 12.97 0.20
CA VAL A 145 11.01 12.67 -1.22
C VAL A 145 11.30 11.19 -1.37
N LEU A 146 10.44 10.48 -2.10
CA LEU A 146 10.66 9.09 -2.49
C LEU A 146 11.37 9.07 -3.84
N HIS A 147 12.53 8.42 -3.88
CA HIS A 147 13.27 8.15 -5.11
C HIS A 147 12.91 6.74 -5.58
N LEU A 148 12.14 6.65 -6.66
CA LEU A 148 11.60 5.40 -7.19
C LEU A 148 12.23 5.07 -8.53
N HIS A 149 12.75 3.86 -8.66
CA HIS A 149 13.31 3.35 -9.91
C HIS A 149 12.36 2.30 -10.51
N PRO A 150 11.68 2.58 -11.64
CA PRO A 150 10.71 1.67 -12.23
C PRO A 150 11.37 0.51 -13.00
N ASP A 151 12.42 -0.10 -12.44
CA ASP A 151 13.21 -1.16 -13.06
C ASP A 151 12.82 -2.57 -12.56
N GLY A 152 11.84 -2.67 -11.66
CA GLY A 152 11.39 -3.91 -11.05
C GLY A 152 12.38 -4.54 -10.08
N LYS A 153 13.49 -3.86 -9.76
CA LYS A 153 14.45 -4.36 -8.78
C LYS A 153 13.93 -4.12 -7.37
N LYS A 154 14.22 -5.08 -6.51
CA LYS A 154 13.95 -4.98 -5.09
C LYS A 154 15.06 -4.18 -4.41
N ILE A 155 14.70 -3.06 -3.82
CA ILE A 155 15.58 -2.16 -3.07
C ILE A 155 15.24 -2.29 -1.58
N LYS A 156 16.24 -2.59 -0.75
CA LYS A 156 16.09 -2.57 0.70
C LYS A 156 16.25 -1.14 1.22
N SER A 157 15.41 -0.74 2.16
CA SER A 157 15.60 0.53 2.87
C SER A 157 16.88 0.50 3.69
N GLU A 158 17.45 1.67 3.94
CA GLU A 158 18.53 1.83 4.91
C GLU A 158 18.09 1.24 6.27
N GLY A 159 18.94 0.39 6.87
CA GLY A 159 18.60 -0.36 8.09
C GLY A 159 17.78 -1.65 7.87
N GLY A 160 17.44 -2.03 6.63
CA GLY A 160 16.88 -3.35 6.30
C GLY A 160 15.41 -3.58 6.67
N GLY A 161 14.76 -2.67 7.39
CA GLY A 161 13.40 -2.88 7.90
C GLY A 161 12.27 -2.92 6.85
N SER A 162 12.56 -2.59 5.59
CA SER A 162 11.60 -2.68 4.49
C SER A 162 12.26 -2.92 3.13
N GLU A 163 11.49 -3.48 2.21
CA GLU A 163 11.83 -3.73 0.81
C GLU A 163 10.82 -2.99 -0.07
N THR A 164 11.30 -2.27 -1.08
CA THR A 164 10.47 -1.55 -2.06
C THR A 164 10.81 -2.05 -3.45
N THR A 165 9.79 -2.30 -4.27
CA THR A 165 9.94 -2.62 -5.70
C THR A 165 9.05 -1.68 -6.49
N THR A 166 9.58 -1.06 -7.53
CA THR A 166 8.79 -0.16 -8.38
C THR A 166 8.85 -0.66 -9.82
N LYS A 167 7.70 -0.66 -10.50
CA LYS A 167 7.59 -1.07 -11.90
C LYS A 167 6.38 -0.44 -12.57
N TRP A 168 6.45 -0.27 -13.88
CA TRP A 168 5.29 0.04 -14.70
C TRP A 168 4.43 -1.21 -14.92
N ARG A 169 3.11 -1.07 -14.83
CA ARG A 169 2.11 -2.05 -15.29
C ARG A 169 1.14 -1.34 -16.23
N GLY A 170 1.38 -1.45 -17.53
CA GLY A 170 0.63 -0.66 -18.52
C GLY A 170 0.82 0.84 -18.25
N ASN A 171 -0.28 1.53 -17.93
CA ASN A 171 -0.28 2.97 -17.67
C ASN A 171 -0.13 3.35 -16.18
N GLU A 172 0.17 2.38 -15.31
CA GLU A 172 0.25 2.59 -13.86
C GLU A 172 1.67 2.36 -13.35
N LEU A 173 2.16 3.27 -12.51
CA LEU A 173 3.37 3.04 -11.74
C LEU A 173 2.97 2.31 -10.45
N VAL A 174 3.44 1.08 -10.29
CA VAL A 174 3.16 0.26 -9.10
C VAL A 174 4.39 0.25 -8.20
N VAL A 175 4.19 0.72 -6.98
CA VAL A 175 5.16 0.71 -5.88
C VAL A 175 4.71 -0.31 -4.85
N GLU A 176 5.45 -1.41 -4.73
CA GLU A 176 5.20 -2.49 -3.77
C GLU A 176 6.18 -2.33 -2.61
N MET A 177 5.68 -2.02 -1.41
CA MET A 177 6.49 -1.95 -0.18
C MET A 177 6.13 -3.11 0.75
N LYS A 178 7.13 -3.85 1.20
CA LYS A 178 6.97 -4.92 2.20
C LYS A 178 7.90 -4.69 3.39
N THR A 179 7.36 -4.84 4.59
CA THR A 179 8.14 -4.76 5.84
C THR A 179 8.51 -6.15 6.34
N GLU A 180 9.61 -6.28 7.07
CA GLU A 180 10.01 -7.56 7.68
C GLU A 180 8.95 -8.09 8.67
N ARG A 181 8.18 -7.18 9.30
CA ARG A 181 7.12 -7.55 10.25
C ARG A 181 5.89 -8.16 9.56
N GLY A 182 5.82 -8.14 8.23
CA GLY A 182 4.77 -8.78 7.43
C GLY A 182 3.68 -7.84 6.92
N THR A 183 3.78 -6.53 7.18
CA THR A 183 2.90 -5.53 6.57
C THR A 183 3.35 -5.26 5.13
N LYS A 184 2.39 -5.22 4.19
CA LYS A 184 2.61 -4.87 2.80
C LYS A 184 1.71 -3.69 2.42
N ILE A 185 2.26 -2.73 1.69
CA ILE A 185 1.52 -1.61 1.11
C ILE A 185 1.87 -1.56 -0.37
N ASP A 186 0.86 -1.78 -1.21
CA ASP A 186 0.98 -1.56 -2.66
C ASP A 186 0.34 -0.22 -2.99
N SER A 187 1.01 0.62 -3.78
CA SER A 187 0.46 1.88 -4.28
C SER A 187 0.59 1.94 -5.79
N ALA A 188 -0.54 2.11 -6.48
CA ALA A 188 -0.61 2.29 -7.92
C ALA A 188 -0.92 3.75 -8.25
N TYR A 189 -0.03 4.40 -8.99
CA TYR A 189 -0.19 5.77 -9.48
C TYR A 189 -0.61 5.71 -10.94
N MET A 190 -1.82 6.20 -11.23
CA MET A 190 -2.41 6.20 -12.55
C MET A 190 -2.70 7.64 -12.98
N PRO A 191 -2.06 8.16 -14.04
CA PRO A 191 -2.41 9.45 -14.59
C PRO A 191 -3.72 9.36 -15.38
N ALA A 192 -4.57 10.37 -15.19
CA ALA A 192 -5.81 10.58 -15.93
C ALA A 192 -5.72 11.93 -16.66
N PRO A 193 -4.98 11.99 -17.80
CA PRO A 193 -4.68 13.24 -18.48
C PRO A 193 -5.94 13.98 -18.94
N GLU A 194 -6.95 13.25 -19.43
CA GLU A 194 -8.25 13.81 -19.86
C GLU A 194 -8.98 14.59 -18.76
N LYS A 195 -8.71 14.26 -17.49
CA LYS A 195 -9.33 14.91 -16.33
C LYS A 195 -8.36 15.80 -15.58
N HIS A 196 -7.11 15.91 -16.03
CA HIS A 196 -6.03 16.59 -15.31
C HIS A 196 -5.91 16.07 -13.88
N GLN A 197 -6.01 14.75 -13.70
CA GLN A 197 -6.03 14.09 -12.41
C GLN A 197 -4.95 13.01 -12.29
N LEU A 198 -4.56 12.75 -11.05
CA LEU A 198 -3.74 11.61 -10.65
C LEU A 198 -4.54 10.75 -9.67
N TYR A 199 -4.73 9.48 -10.01
CA TYR A 199 -5.33 8.50 -9.11
C TYR A 199 -4.23 7.72 -8.40
N VAL A 200 -4.30 7.69 -7.07
CA VAL A 200 -3.40 6.88 -6.24
C VAL A 200 -4.24 5.86 -5.51
N THR A 201 -4.13 4.60 -5.90
CA THR A 201 -4.81 3.48 -5.24
C THR A 201 -3.82 2.76 -4.36
N SER A 202 -4.06 2.77 -3.05
CA SER A 202 -3.20 2.11 -2.07
C SER A 202 -3.93 0.96 -1.40
N THR A 203 -3.28 -0.19 -1.31
CA THR A 203 -3.78 -1.38 -0.61
C THR A 203 -2.85 -1.72 0.54
N LEU A 204 -3.39 -1.68 1.76
CA LEU A 204 -2.71 -2.12 2.98
C LEU A 204 -3.10 -3.55 3.31
N GLU A 205 -2.09 -4.42 3.40
CA GLU A 205 -2.23 -5.80 3.85
C GLU A 205 -1.46 -6.00 5.17
N GLY A 206 -2.19 -6.36 6.22
CA GLY A 206 -1.63 -6.71 7.52
C GLY A 206 -1.33 -8.21 7.66
N ARG A 207 -0.81 -8.61 8.83
CA ARG A 207 -0.48 -10.01 9.13
C ARG A 207 -1.74 -10.89 9.33
N SER A 208 -2.83 -10.28 9.78
CA SER A 208 -4.13 -10.92 9.98
C SER A 208 -5.23 -9.88 9.82
N GLY A 209 -6.08 -10.04 8.80
CA GLY A 209 -7.15 -9.11 8.48
C GLY A 209 -7.46 -9.09 6.99
N GLN A 210 -8.60 -8.50 6.62
CA GLN A 210 -8.91 -8.22 5.23
C GLN A 210 -8.01 -7.08 4.72
N PRO A 211 -7.52 -7.14 3.46
CA PRO A 211 -6.85 -6.01 2.83
C PRO A 211 -7.74 -4.77 2.82
N ILE A 212 -7.15 -3.61 3.06
CA ILE A 212 -7.85 -2.33 2.99
C ILE A 212 -7.33 -1.57 1.78
N THR A 213 -8.21 -1.36 0.80
CA THR A 213 -7.91 -0.57 -0.40
C THR A 213 -8.57 0.80 -0.30
N VAL A 214 -7.80 1.83 -0.63
CA VAL A 214 -8.19 3.23 -0.58
C VAL A 214 -7.75 3.90 -1.87
N ARG A 215 -8.68 4.54 -2.58
CA ARG A 215 -8.40 5.36 -3.75
C ARG A 215 -8.39 6.83 -3.37
N ARG A 216 -7.35 7.53 -3.80
CA ARG A 216 -7.21 8.98 -3.69
C ARG A 216 -7.18 9.60 -5.06
N VAL A 217 -7.73 10.79 -5.14
CA VAL A 217 -7.76 11.60 -6.35
C VAL A 217 -7.03 12.89 -6.04
N TYR A 218 -6.06 13.22 -6.88
CA TYR A 218 -5.41 14.52 -6.87
C TYR A 218 -5.71 15.23 -8.18
N ASP A 219 -6.04 16.51 -8.10
CA ASP A 219 -6.18 17.38 -9.26
C ASP A 219 -4.84 18.04 -9.56
N ALA A 220 -4.55 18.31 -10.83
CA ALA A 220 -3.38 19.09 -11.20
C ALA A 220 -3.49 20.49 -10.58
N ALA A 221 -2.43 20.94 -9.90
CA ALA A 221 -2.37 22.30 -9.40
C ALA A 221 -2.14 23.27 -10.57
N GLU A 222 -2.86 24.41 -10.56
CA GLU A 222 -2.61 25.54 -11.47
C GLU A 222 -1.22 26.18 -11.26
#